data_AF-A0A2D7HN53-F1
#
_entry.id   AF-A0A2D7HN53-F1
#
_cell.length_a   1.000
_cell.length_b   1.000
_cell.length_c   1.000
_cell.angle_alpha   90.00
_cell.angle_beta   90.00
_cell.angle_gamma   90.00
#
_symmetry.space_group_name_H-M   'P 1'
#
loop_
_entity.id
_entity.type
_entity.pdbx_description
1 polymer ?
#
loop_
_entity_poly.entity_id
_entity_poly.type
_entity_poly.pdbx_seq_one_letter_code
_entity_poly.pdbx_strand_id
1 'polypeptide(L)' 'MYGIKVWLSEDTKDWYLLRDMDDGVVHVWDNKEDVINIQKNLKCKKSAITKIMSNAILDRANYKRKQLEHLKYFLK' A
#
# COMPACT_ATOMS: atom_id res chain seq x y z
N MET A 1 9.95 1.40 -5.26
CA MET A 1 8.93 0.83 -4.38
C MET A 1 7.75 0.33 -5.20
N TYR A 2 7.08 -0.71 -4.71
CA TYR A 2 5.94 -1.38 -5.33
C TYR A 2 4.69 -1.14 -4.49
N GLY A 3 3.52 -1.14 -5.12
CA GLY A 3 2.22 -1.07 -4.46
C GLY A 3 1.19 -1.96 -5.17
N ILE A 4 -0.02 -2.05 -4.62
CA ILE A 4 -1.11 -2.86 -5.16
C ILE A 4 -2.27 -1.96 -5.54
N LYS A 5 -2.73 -2.06 -6.78
CA LYS A 5 -4.04 -1.54 -7.21
C LYS A 5 -5.09 -2.61 -6.97
N VAL A 6 -6.22 -2.24 -6.37
CA VAL A 6 -7.32 -3.14 -6.03
C VAL A 6 -8.60 -2.61 -6.63
N TRP A 7 -9.37 -3.49 -7.26
CA TRP A 7 -10.72 -3.24 -7.72
C TRP A 7 -11.69 -4.00 -6.81
N LEU A 8 -12.57 -3.24 -6.15
CA LEU A 8 -13.57 -3.77 -5.23
C LEU A 8 -14.94 -3.93 -5.91
N SER A 9 -15.25 -3.10 -6.89
CA SER A 9 -16.46 -3.20 -7.71
C SER A 9 -16.17 -3.86 -9.07
N GLU A 10 -17.24 -4.14 -9.83
CA GLU A 10 -17.14 -4.59 -11.22
C GLU A 10 -16.76 -3.46 -12.19
N ASP A 11 -16.86 -2.21 -11.76
CA ASP A 11 -16.41 -1.09 -12.56
C ASP A 11 -14.88 -1.04 -12.54
N THR A 12 -14.27 -1.34 -13.69
CA THR A 12 -12.81 -1.28 -13.87
C THR A 12 -12.22 0.12 -13.71
N LYS A 13 -13.06 1.17 -13.70
CA LYS A 13 -12.68 2.55 -13.40
C LYS A 13 -12.55 2.80 -11.89
N ASP A 14 -13.24 2.02 -11.06
CA ASP A 14 -13.19 2.08 -9.61
C ASP A 14 -12.04 1.24 -9.07
N TRP A 15 -10.85 1.84 -9.04
CA TRP A 15 -9.68 1.24 -8.42
C TRP A 15 -9.09 2.12 -7.33
N TYR A 16 -8.56 1.45 -6.33
CA TYR A 16 -7.89 2.07 -5.20
C TYR A 16 -6.44 1.59 -5.19
N LEU A 17 -5.50 2.52 -5.06
CA LEU A 17 -4.14 2.16 -4.69
C LEU A 17 -4.17 1.91 -3.18
N LEU A 18 -3.99 0.66 -2.77
CA LEU A 18 -4.34 0.14 -1.46
C LEU A 18 -4.05 1.15 -0.35
N ARG A 19 -5.10 1.85 0.06
CA ARG A 19 -5.13 2.69 1.26
C ARG A 19 -5.29 1.75 2.42
N ASP A 20 -4.46 1.92 3.42
CA ASP A 20 -4.82 1.45 4.75
C ASP A 20 -6.23 1.96 5.10
N MET A 21 -7.12 1.07 5.52
CA MET A 21 -8.48 1.49 5.88
C MET A 21 -8.50 2.30 7.17
N ASP A 22 -7.46 2.19 7.99
CA ASP A 22 -7.38 2.86 9.29
C ASP A 22 -6.80 4.28 9.16
N ASP A 23 -6.00 4.58 8.13
CA ASP A 23 -5.36 5.91 8.00
C ASP A 23 -5.27 6.50 6.59
N GLY A 24 -5.77 5.80 5.57
CA GLY A 24 -5.84 6.33 4.21
C GLY A 24 -4.50 6.44 3.48
N VAL A 25 -3.41 5.89 4.02
CA VAL A 25 -2.08 5.93 3.40
C VAL A 25 -1.84 4.73 2.50
N VAL A 26 -1.17 4.97 1.37
CA VAL A 26 -0.77 3.93 0.42
C VAL A 26 0.39 3.13 1.00
N HIS A 27 0.19 1.83 1.20
CA HIS A 27 1.29 0.93 1.54
C HIS A 27 2.18 0.70 0.33
N VAL A 28 3.48 0.84 0.53
CA VAL A 28 4.50 0.59 -0.49
C VAL A 28 5.63 -0.26 0.09
N TRP A 29 6.10 -1.19 -0.73
CA TRP A 29 7.13 -2.16 -0.38
C TRP A 29 8.37 -1.98 -1.24
N ASP A 30 9.53 -2.29 -0.67
CA ASP A 30 10.79 -2.19 -1.39
C ASP A 30 11.01 -3.40 -2.30
N ASN A 31 10.61 -4.58 -1.85
CA ASN A 31 10.67 -5.83 -2.61
C ASN A 31 9.31 -6.16 -3.26
N LYS A 32 9.34 -6.59 -4.52
CA LYS A 32 8.17 -7.06 -5.26
C LYS A 32 7.60 -8.36 -4.66
N GLU A 33 8.44 -9.22 -4.12
CA GLU A 33 8.03 -10.52 -3.58
C GLU A 33 7.11 -10.38 -2.36
N ASP A 34 7.41 -9.42 -1.49
CA ASP A 34 6.55 -9.07 -0.35
C ASP A 34 5.16 -8.64 -0.84
N VAL A 35 5.11 -7.84 -1.91
CA VAL A 35 3.85 -7.39 -2.51
C VAL A 35 3.04 -8.56 -3.07
N ILE A 36 3.70 -9.53 -3.70
CA ILE A 36 3.04 -10.74 -4.22
C ILE A 36 2.41 -11.52 -3.06
N ASN A 37 3.12 -11.68 -1.94
CA ASN A 37 2.62 -12.39 -0.78
C ASN A 37 1.41 -11.70 -0.15
N ILE A 38 1.43 -10.36 -0.05
CA ILE A 38 0.27 -9.59 0.40
C ILE A 38 -0.89 -9.73 -0.59
N GLN A 39 -0.64 -9.58 -1.90
CA GLN A 39 -1.67 -9.64 -2.94
C GLN A 39 -2.46 -10.96 -2.91
N LYS A 40 -1.79 -12.10 -2.67
CA LYS A 40 -2.42 -13.42 -2.57
C LYS A 40 -3.47 -13.51 -1.46
N ASN A 41 -3.32 -12.70 -0.41
CA ASN A 41 -4.21 -12.70 0.76
C ASN A 41 -5.31 -11.63 0.68
N LEU A 42 -5.35 -10.82 -0.38
CA LEU A 42 -6.37 -9.77 -0.54
C LEU A 42 -7.71 -10.34 -1.00
N LYS A 43 -8.77 -10.03 -0.25
CA LYS A 43 -10.15 -10.27 -0.66
C LYS A 43 -10.61 -9.15 -1.60
N CYS A 44 -10.48 -9.34 -2.90
CA CYS A 44 -10.90 -8.38 -3.91
C CYS A 44 -11.33 -9.07 -5.21
N LYS A 45 -12.05 -8.38 -6.10
CA LYS A 45 -12.42 -8.92 -7.41
C LYS A 45 -11.21 -9.02 -8.33
N LYS A 46 -10.37 -7.99 -8.33
CA LYS A 46 -9.14 -7.92 -9.12
C LYS A 46 -8.09 -7.11 -8.38
N SER A 47 -6.83 -7.46 -8.60
CA SER A 47 -5.69 -6.66 -8.13
C SER A 47 -4.52 -6.71 -9.12
N ALA A 48 -3.66 -5.69 -9.07
CA ALA A 48 -2.46 -5.62 -9.89
C ALA A 48 -1.31 -4.98 -9.11
N ILE A 49 -0.13 -5.59 -9.20
CA ILE A 49 1.11 -5.01 -8.67
C ILE A 49 1.58 -3.92 -9.62
N THR A 50 1.93 -2.78 -9.06
CA THR A 50 2.43 -1.64 -9.82
C THR A 50 3.68 -1.07 -9.18
N LYS A 51 4.59 -0.54 -10.00
CA LYS A 51 5.74 0.21 -9.52
C LYS A 51 5.28 1.63 -9.25
N ILE A 52 5.56 2.13 -8.05
CA ILE A 52 5.21 3.49 -7.67
C ILE A 52 6.26 4.45 -8.23
N MET A 53 5.81 5.32 -9.13
CA MET A 53 6.66 6.33 -9.79
C MET A 53 6.38 7.76 -9.29
N SER A 54 5.33 7.96 -8.50
CA SER A 54 4.96 9.27 -7.97
C SER A 54 5.68 9.56 -6.65
N ASN A 55 6.56 10.55 -6.65
CA ASN A 55 7.29 10.97 -5.45
C ASN A 55 6.36 11.36 -4.30
N ALA A 56 5.25 12.05 -4.59
CA ALA A 56 4.27 12.44 -3.58
C ALA A 56 3.59 11.24 -2.87
N ILE A 57 3.54 10.08 -3.50
CA ILE A 57 3.06 8.84 -2.88
C ILE A 57 4.16 8.20 -2.03
N LEU A 58 5.40 8.18 -2.53
CA LEU A 58 6.56 7.67 -1.82
C LEU A 58 6.82 8.45 -0.53
N ASP A 59 6.77 9.79 -0.60
CA ASP A 59 6.99 10.68 0.56
C ASP A 59 5.97 10.43 1.66
N ARG A 60 4.69 10.28 1.30
CA ARG A 60 3.61 9.98 2.26
C ARG A 60 3.81 8.63 2.95
N ALA A 61 4.17 7.61 2.19
CA ALA A 61 4.38 6.28 2.75
C ALA A 61 5.63 6.24 3.66
N ASN A 62 6.70 6.92 3.25
CA ASN A 62 7.92 7.05 4.07
C ASN A 62 7.68 7.84 5.35
N TYR A 63 6.89 8.91 5.29
CA TYR A 63 6.49 9.67 6.48
C TYR A 63 5.74 8.80 7.50
N LYS A 64 4.77 8.00 7.05
CA LYS A 64 4.05 7.05 7.91
C LYS A 64 4.97 5.99 8.50
N ARG A 65 5.89 5.41 7.72
CA ARG A 65 6.87 4.43 8.20
C ARG A 65 7.71 5.00 9.36
N LYS A 66 8.19 6.24 9.21
CA LYS A 66 8.93 6.95 10.28
C LYS A 66 8.09 7.16 11.53
N GLN A 67 6.82 7.53 11.40
CA GLN A 67 5.93 7.69 12.56
C GLN A 67 5.73 6.36 13.31
N LEU A 68 5.49 5.27 12.59
CA LEU A 68 5.31 3.94 13.19
C LEU A 68 6.59 3.46 13.90
N GLU A 69 7.76 3.71 13.31
CA GLU A 69 9.04 3.43 13.97
C GLU A 69 9.19 4.24 15.25
N HIS A 70 8.92 5.55 15.20
CA HIS A 70 8.97 6.42 16.35
C HIS A 70 8.04 5.94 17.49
N LEU A 71 6.80 5.58 17.16
CA LEU A 71 5.85 5.01 18.12
C LEU A 71 6.36 3.73 18.80
N LYS A 72 7.09 2.85 18.09
CA LYS A 72 7.69 1.64 18.67
C LYS A 72 8.76 1.95 19.72
N TYR A 73 9.46 3.08 19.60
CA TYR A 73 10.46 3.50 20.59
C TYR A 73 9.84 4.11 21.85
N PHE A 74 8.68 4.75 21.74
CA PHE A 74 7.98 5.37 22.88
C PHE A 74 7.13 4.38 23.69
N LEU A 75 6.72 3.25 23.10
CA LEU A 75 5.94 2.20 23.76
C LEU A 75 6.81 1.10 24.38
N LYS A 76 8.12 1.33 24.47
CA LYS A 76 9.12 0.42 25.04
C LYS A 76 9.55 0.91 26.42
#